data_AF-A0A950QDD7-F1
#
_entry.id   AF-A0A950QDD7-F1
#
_cell.length_a   1.000
_cell.length_b   1.000
_cell.length_c   1.000
_cell.angle_alpha   90.00
_cell.angle_beta   90.00
_cell.angle_gamma   90.00
#
_symmetry.space_group_name_H-M   'P 1'
#
loop_
_entity.id
_entity.type
_entity.pdbx_description
1 polymer ?
#
loop_
_entity_poly.entity_id
_entity_poly.type
_entity_poly.pdbx_seq_one_letter_code
_entity_poly.pdbx_strand_id
1 'polypeptide(L)'
;AGVVAGGVTGGVVGALVESGVSKDDADVYAEAIRRGGALVVARVNNSDVSRYQAILDRSGVSVAARATAYRTAGWKGFDPAATPYTAEQIRQERALYR
;
A
#
# COMPACT_ATOMS: atom_id res chain seq x y z
N ALA A 1 0.71 -11.05 -13.35
CA ALA A 1 -0.73 -10.90 -13.12
C ALA A 1 -0.94 -10.57 -11.65
N GLY A 2 -1.50 -9.41 -11.31
CA GLY A 2 -1.98 -9.12 -9.96
C GLY A 2 -3.44 -9.53 -9.88
N VAL A 3 -3.80 -10.39 -8.91
CA VAL A 3 -5.19 -10.75 -8.65
C VAL A 3 -5.84 -9.57 -7.93
N VAL A 4 -6.75 -8.87 -8.62
CA VAL A 4 -7.67 -7.93 -7.99
C VAL A 4 -8.89 -8.72 -7.54
N ALA A 5 -8.84 -9.26 -6.33
CA ALA A 5 -10.00 -9.92 -5.72
C ALA A 5 -10.91 -8.86 -5.09
N GLY A 6 -11.75 -8.23 -5.92
CA GLY A 6 -12.74 -7.23 -5.48
C GLY A 6 -12.78 -6.03 -6.42
N GLY A 7 -13.82 -5.96 -7.25
CA GLY A 7 -14.05 -4.81 -8.13
C GLY A 7 -14.39 -3.58 -7.29
N VAL A 8 -13.56 -2.54 -7.37
CA VAL A 8 -13.87 -1.25 -6.77
C VAL A 8 -14.09 -0.24 -7.90
N THR A 9 -15.29 0.33 -7.97
CA THR A 9 -15.68 1.33 -8.98
C THR A 9 -15.00 2.70 -8.78
N GLY A 10 -14.30 2.91 -7.65
CA GLY A 10 -13.67 4.19 -7.26
C GLY A 10 -12.14 4.25 -7.29
N GLY A 11 -11.47 3.22 -7.82
CA GLY A 11 -10.01 3.10 -7.72
C GLY A 11 -9.54 2.79 -6.28
N VAL A 12 -8.26 2.44 -6.13
CA VAL A 12 -7.72 1.95 -4.84
C VAL A 12 -7.86 2.99 -3.72
N VAL A 13 -7.60 4.26 -3.98
CA VAL A 13 -7.72 5.33 -2.97
C VAL A 13 -9.17 5.48 -2.50
N GLY A 14 -10.13 5.54 -3.44
CA GLY A 14 -11.55 5.67 -3.10
C GLY A 14 -12.04 4.49 -2.25
N ALA A 15 -11.66 3.27 -2.64
CA ALA A 15 -11.98 2.04 -1.89
C ALA A 15 -11.52 2.11 -0.43
N LEU A 16 -10.30 2.59 -0.22
CA LEU A 16 -9.68 2.64 1.10
C LEU A 16 -10.33 3.72 1.97
N VAL A 17 -10.59 4.90 1.41
CA VAL A 17 -11.28 5.97 2.13
C VAL A 17 -12.69 5.55 2.54
N GLU A 18 -13.45 4.91 1.65
CA GLU A 18 -14.77 4.36 1.97
C GLU A 18 -14.73 3.29 3.08
N SER A 19 -13.60 2.59 3.22
CA SER A 19 -13.38 1.61 4.28
C SER A 19 -12.92 2.22 5.62
N GLY A 20 -12.79 3.56 5.69
CA GLY A 20 -12.39 4.29 6.90
C GLY A 20 -10.89 4.59 7.01
N VAL A 21 -10.11 4.36 5.95
CA VAL A 21 -8.70 4.75 5.89
C VAL A 21 -8.60 6.25 5.63
N SER A 22 -7.67 6.93 6.29
CA SER A 22 -7.41 8.35 6.00
C SER A 22 -6.96 8.53 4.55
N LYS A 23 -7.29 9.67 3.91
CA LYS A 23 -6.85 9.92 2.53
C LYS A 23 -5.32 9.89 2.40
N ASP A 24 -4.61 10.43 3.39
CA ASP A 24 -3.15 10.47 3.38
C ASP A 24 -2.55 9.06 3.40
N ASP A 25 -3.09 8.15 4.21
CA ASP A 25 -2.65 6.75 4.22
C ASP A 25 -3.06 6.03 2.94
N ALA A 26 -4.28 6.28 2.44
CA ALA A 26 -4.77 5.71 1.19
C ALA A 26 -3.86 6.05 0.00
N ASP A 27 -3.38 7.29 -0.09
CA ASP A 27 -2.42 7.72 -1.11
C ASP A 27 -1.08 6.98 -0.95
N VAL A 28 -0.58 6.77 0.29
CA VAL A 28 0.65 5.99 0.53
C VAL A 28 0.48 4.52 0.12
N TYR A 29 -0.66 3.90 0.44
CA TYR A 29 -0.95 2.52 0.04
C TYR A 29 -1.03 2.37 -1.49
N ALA A 30 -1.72 3.29 -2.15
CA ALA A 30 -1.83 3.29 -3.60
C ALA A 30 -0.47 3.49 -4.28
N GLU A 31 0.37 4.38 -3.76
CA GLU A 31 1.74 4.57 -4.24
C GLU A 31 2.60 3.33 -4.02
N ALA A 32 2.48 2.65 -2.87
CA ALA A 32 3.18 1.41 -2.60
C ALA A 32 2.81 0.31 -3.60
N ILE A 33 1.52 0.17 -3.95
CA ILE A 33 1.05 -0.76 -4.98
C ILE A 33 1.64 -0.40 -6.35
N ARG A 34 1.58 0.88 -6.74
CA ARG A 34 2.13 1.36 -8.01
C ARG A 34 3.63 1.08 -8.15
N ARG A 35 4.37 1.12 -7.03
CA ARG A 35 5.80 0.80 -6.93
C ARG A 35 6.12 -0.70 -6.77
N GLY A 36 5.12 -1.58 -6.88
CA GLY A 36 5.30 -3.03 -6.86
C GLY A 36 5.20 -3.68 -5.47
N GLY A 37 4.63 -2.96 -4.50
CA GLY A 37 4.16 -3.51 -3.23
C GLY A 37 2.82 -4.22 -3.36
N ALA A 38 2.39 -4.84 -2.28
CA ALA A 38 1.08 -5.47 -2.15
C ALA A 38 0.41 -4.95 -0.87
N LEU A 39 -0.92 -4.77 -0.94
CA LEU A 39 -1.74 -4.44 0.22
C LEU A 39 -2.56 -5.67 0.61
N VAL A 40 -2.50 -6.04 1.88
CA VAL A 40 -3.30 -7.12 2.44
C VAL A 40 -4.30 -6.51 3.40
N VAL A 41 -5.58 -6.75 3.14
CA VAL A 41 -6.69 -6.33 4.01
C VAL A 41 -7.44 -7.58 4.43
N ALA A 42 -7.72 -7.70 5.73
CA ALA A 42 -8.47 -8.82 6.29
C ALA A 42 -9.60 -8.30 7.17
N ARG A 43 -10.81 -8.81 6.97
CA ARG A 43 -11.92 -8.64 7.91
C ARG A 43 -11.88 -9.82 8.88
N VAL A 44 -11.73 -9.52 10.16
CA VAL A 44 -11.59 -10.53 11.22
C VAL A 44 -12.53 -10.19 12.38
N ASN A 45 -12.87 -11.17 13.21
CA ASN A 45 -13.62 -10.91 14.44
C ASN A 45 -12.77 -10.04 15.40
N ASN A 46 -13.41 -9.22 16.22
CA ASN A 46 -12.72 -8.36 17.18
C ASN A 46 -11.78 -9.14 18.12
N SER A 47 -12.15 -10.38 18.49
CA SER A 47 -11.34 -11.28 19.32
C SER A 47 -10.03 -11.72 18.64
N ASP A 48 -9.97 -11.67 17.32
CA ASP A 48 -8.83 -12.15 16.52
C ASP A 48 -7.89 -11.01 16.06
N VAL A 49 -8.27 -9.74 16.22
CA VAL A 49 -7.53 -8.57 15.72
C VAL A 49 -6.07 -8.62 16.15
N SER A 50 -5.80 -8.76 17.45
CA SER A 50 -4.43 -8.79 17.97
C SER A 50 -3.58 -9.94 17.39
N ARG A 51 -4.21 -11.10 17.15
CA ARG A 51 -3.53 -12.26 16.56
C ARG A 51 -3.13 -11.99 15.11
N TYR A 52 -4.05 -11.48 14.29
CA TYR A 52 -3.77 -11.19 12.89
C TYR A 52 -2.82 -10.00 12.74
N GLN A 53 -2.94 -8.98 13.59
CA GLN A 53 -2.01 -7.85 13.60
C GLN A 53 -0.58 -8.31 13.89
N ALA A 54 -0.36 -9.17 14.90
CA ALA A 54 0.96 -9.73 15.17
C ALA A 54 1.54 -10.57 14.00
N ILE A 55 0.67 -11.22 13.21
CA ILE A 55 1.10 -11.94 11.98
C ILE A 55 1.53 -10.94 10.91
N LEU A 56 0.73 -9.90 10.67
CA LEU A 56 1.02 -8.86 9.67
C LEU A 56 2.29 -8.07 10.05
N ASP A 57 2.48 -7.73 11.32
CA ASP A 57 3.63 -6.94 11.80
C ASP A 57 4.98 -7.66 11.63
N ARG A 58 4.99 -9.00 11.54
CA ARG A 58 6.24 -9.78 11.37
C ARG A 58 6.94 -9.50 10.04
N SER A 59 6.19 -9.24 8.98
CA SER A 59 6.71 -9.02 7.63
C SER A 59 6.13 -7.78 6.96
N GLY A 60 5.31 -7.04 7.70
CA GLY A 60 4.65 -5.82 7.23
C GLY A 60 5.66 -4.69 7.04
N VAL A 61 5.35 -3.84 6.07
CA VAL A 61 6.11 -2.60 5.87
C VAL A 61 5.48 -1.52 6.73
N SER A 62 6.30 -0.77 7.46
CA SER A 62 5.83 0.45 8.14
C SER A 62 5.41 1.50 7.12
N VAL A 63 4.12 1.85 7.14
CA VAL A 63 3.51 2.84 6.25
C VAL A 63 4.12 4.22 6.49
N ALA A 64 4.31 4.60 7.75
CA ALA A 64 4.92 5.87 8.12
C ALA A 64 6.37 5.98 7.61
N ALA A 65 7.17 4.92 7.79
CA ALA A 65 8.54 4.89 7.27
C ALA A 65 8.56 5.01 5.74
N ARG A 66 7.61 4.33 5.07
CA ARG A 66 7.51 4.38 3.62
C ARG A 66 7.09 5.75 3.10
N ALA A 67 6.10 6.36 3.73
CA ALA A 67 5.65 7.71 3.40
C ALA A 67 6.79 8.73 3.55
N THR A 68 7.60 8.62 4.60
CA THR A 68 8.80 9.45 4.78
C THR A 68 9.79 9.23 3.65
N ALA A 69 10.14 7.98 3.33
CA ALA A 69 11.08 7.67 2.26
C ALA A 69 10.62 8.21 0.89
N TYR A 70 9.35 8.07 0.55
CA TYR A 70 8.78 8.61 -0.67
C TYR A 70 8.88 10.13 -0.73
N ARG A 71 8.50 10.83 0.36
CA ARG A 71 8.55 12.30 0.42
C ARG A 71 9.99 12.81 0.31
N THR A 72 10.95 12.15 0.96
CA THR A 72 12.38 12.46 0.81
C THR A 72 12.86 12.28 -0.63
N ALA A 73 12.31 11.30 -1.36
CA ALA A 73 12.57 11.09 -2.79
C ALA A 73 11.74 12.02 -3.71
N GLY A 74 11.02 13.00 -3.18
CA GLY A 74 10.28 14.01 -3.95
C GLY A 74 8.82 13.65 -4.27
N TRP A 75 8.27 12.57 -3.72
CA TRP A 75 6.85 12.23 -3.85
C TRP A 75 5.98 13.25 -3.10
N LYS A 76 4.92 13.75 -3.75
CA LYS A 76 4.00 14.77 -3.19
C LYS A 76 2.61 14.24 -2.88
N GLY A 77 2.30 13.01 -3.27
CA GLY A 77 0.97 12.42 -3.21
C GLY A 77 0.76 11.43 -4.34
N PHE A 78 -0.26 10.57 -4.21
CA PHE A 78 -0.53 9.57 -5.22
C PHE A 78 -1.07 10.21 -6.50
N ASP A 79 -0.46 9.86 -7.64
CA ASP A 79 -0.94 10.24 -8.96
C ASP A 79 -1.60 9.01 -9.63
N PRO A 80 -2.93 8.99 -9.81
CA PRO A 80 -3.62 7.87 -10.45
C PRO A 80 -3.29 7.73 -11.95
N ALA A 81 -2.74 8.77 -12.59
CA ALA A 81 -2.31 8.72 -13.99
C ALA A 81 -0.85 8.24 -14.14
N ALA A 82 -0.09 8.16 -13.05
CA ALA A 82 1.30 7.70 -13.10
C ALA A 82 1.38 6.22 -13.47
N THR A 83 2.27 5.89 -14.42
CA THR A 83 2.47 4.52 -14.87
C THR A 83 2.98 3.63 -13.70
N PRO A 84 2.46 2.40 -13.56
CA PRO A 84 3.04 1.41 -12.64
C PRO A 84 4.52 1.15 -12.95
N TYR A 85 5.30 0.86 -11.91
CA TYR A 85 6.71 0.53 -12.09
C TYR A 85 6.87 -0.75 -12.93
N THR A 86 7.84 -0.72 -13.84
CA THR A 86 8.30 -1.91 -14.56
C THR A 86 8.95 -2.91 -13.62
N ALA A 87 9.10 -4.17 -14.04
CA ALA A 87 9.75 -5.20 -13.23
C ALA A 87 11.17 -4.82 -12.78
N GLU A 88 11.92 -4.11 -13.63
CA GLU A 88 13.25 -3.61 -13.28
C GLU A 88 13.19 -2.50 -12.22
N GLN A 89 12.30 -1.52 -12.39
CA GLN A 89 12.11 -0.46 -11.40
C GLN A 89 11.64 -1.04 -10.04
N ILE A 90 10.77 -2.05 -10.03
CA ILE A 90 10.36 -2.75 -8.80
C ILE A 90 11.56 -3.44 -8.13
N ARG A 91 12.45 -4.07 -8.89
CA ARG A 91 13.68 -4.69 -8.33
C ARG A 91 14.59 -3.64 -7.69
N GLN A 92 14.80 -2.52 -8.37
CA GLN A 92 15.61 -1.41 -7.88
C GLN A 92 14.99 -0.80 -6.60
N GLU A 93 13.68 -0.54 -6.62
CA GLU A 93 12.94 -0.04 -5.45
C GLU A 93 13.11 -0.96 -4.23
N ARG A 94 12.98 -2.29 -4.42
CA ARG A 94 13.15 -3.27 -3.34
C ARG A 94 14.58 -3.35 -2.80
N ALA A 95 15.58 -2.98 -3.60
CA ALA A 95 16.97 -2.94 -3.15
C ALA A 95 17.24 -1.74 -2.21
N LEU A 96 16.44 -0.67 -2.26
CA LEU A 96 16.59 0.49 -1.39
C LEU A 96 16.20 0.23 0.07
N TYR A 97 15.39 -0.81 0.32
CA TYR A 97 14.80 -1.10 1.63
C TYR A 97 15.26 -2.44 2.23
N ARG A 98 16.35 -3.02 1.71
CA ARG A 98 16.91 -4.30 2.16
C ARG A 98 18.06 -4.05 3.13
#